data_AF-A0A832X197-F1
#
_entry.id   AF-A0A832X197-F1
#
_cell.length_a   1.000
_cell.length_b   1.000
_cell.length_c   1.000
_cell.angle_alpha   90.00
_cell.angle_beta   90.00
_cell.angle_gamma   90.00
#
_symmetry.space_group_name_H-M   'P 1'
#
loop_
_entity.id
_entity.type
_entity.pdbx_description
1 polymer ?
#
loop_
_entity_poly.entity_id
_entity_poly.type
_entity_poly.pdbx_seq_one_letter_code
_entity_poly.pdbx_strand_id
1 'polypeptide(L)'
;MKERFSVSMDTELIEWLDKAVNEKIFSSRSHALEFFVKQFSSLGIKKMVLMLWSQGEAEPVFISSSDMGAIDSFAKANNISRDEAAQILIRKGITDEA
;
A
#
# COMPACT_ATOMS: atom_id res chain seq x y z
N MET A 1 -26.71 9.67 -4.96
CA MET A 1 -25.55 10.58 -4.84
C MET A 1 -24.33 9.82 -5.36
N LYS A 2 -23.55 10.39 -6.29
CA LYS A 2 -22.23 9.81 -6.60
C LYS A 2 -21.32 10.15 -5.43
N GLU A 3 -20.88 9.15 -4.68
CA GLU A 3 -19.87 9.35 -3.63
C GLU A 3 -18.63 10.00 -4.25
N ARG A 4 -18.18 11.10 -3.65
CA ARG A 4 -16.96 11.79 -4.04
C ARG A 4 -15.94 11.53 -2.95
N PHE A 5 -14.81 10.97 -3.32
CA PHE A 5 -13.65 10.84 -2.45
C PHE A 5 -12.50 11.64 -3.05
N SER A 6 -11.69 12.24 -2.18
CA SER A 6 -10.46 12.95 -2.55
C SER A 6 -9.26 12.12 -2.11
N VAL A 7 -8.27 11.96 -2.99
CA VAL A 7 -7.03 11.23 -2.70
C VAL A 7 -5.86 12.19 -2.87
N SER A 8 -5.02 12.31 -1.85
CA SER A 8 -3.70 12.93 -1.98
C SER A 8 -2.71 11.86 -2.42
N MET A 9 -1.93 12.16 -3.46
CA MET A 9 -0.95 11.25 -4.03
C MET A 9 0.41 11.92 -4.02
N ASP A 10 1.44 11.18 -3.65
CA ASP A 10 2.84 11.58 -3.86
C ASP A 10 3.27 11.31 -5.30
N THR A 11 4.46 11.80 -5.66
CA THR A 11 5.02 11.65 -7.01
C THR A 11 5.22 10.18 -7.39
N GLU A 12 5.68 9.35 -6.45
CA GLU A 12 5.96 7.93 -6.70
C GLU A 12 4.69 7.15 -7.06
N LEU A 13 3.58 7.40 -6.35
CA LEU A 13 2.29 6.80 -6.67
C LEU A 13 1.77 7.26 -8.04
N ILE A 14 1.99 8.52 -8.41
CA ILE A 14 1.57 9.04 -9.72
C ILE A 14 2.35 8.33 -10.84
N GLU A 15 3.67 8.20 -10.70
CA GLU A 15 4.53 7.53 -11.69
C GLU A 15 4.17 6.05 -11.83
N TRP A 16 3.90 5.39 -10.71
CA TRP A 16 3.45 4.00 -10.72
C TRP A 16 2.10 3.82 -11.43
N LEU A 17 1.12 4.69 -11.14
CA LEU A 17 -0.18 4.68 -11.82
C LEU A 17 -0.06 4.94 -13.32
N ASP A 18 0.84 5.85 -13.73
CA ASP A 18 1.11 6.13 -15.13
C ASP A 18 1.68 4.93 -15.86
N LYS A 19 2.64 4.24 -15.23
CA LYS A 19 3.20 2.99 -15.79
C LYS A 19 2.09 1.95 -16.00
N ALA A 20 1.23 1.74 -15.01
CA ALA A 20 0.13 0.77 -15.12
C ALA A 20 -0.88 1.14 -16.23
N VAL A 21 -1.12 2.43 -16.47
CA VAL A 21 -1.95 2.90 -17.58
C VAL A 21 -1.25 2.69 -18.93
N ASN A 22 0.04 3.01 -19.02
CA ASN A 22 0.85 2.82 -20.23
C ASN A 22 0.96 1.33 -20.63
N GLU A 23 1.05 0.45 -19.65
CA GLU A 23 1.03 -1.00 -19.82
C GLU A 23 -0.37 -1.57 -20.10
N LYS A 24 -1.40 -0.70 -20.17
CA LYS A 24 -2.80 -1.04 -20.42
C LYS A 24 -3.42 -1.98 -19.38
N ILE A 25 -2.88 -2.00 -18.16
CA ILE A 25 -3.48 -2.68 -17.01
C ILE A 25 -4.76 -1.96 -16.60
N PHE A 26 -4.71 -0.62 -16.59
CA PHE A 26 -5.87 0.24 -16.36
C PHE A 26 -6.06 1.22 -17.52
N SER A 27 -7.31 1.59 -17.81
CA SER A 27 -7.57 2.55 -18.88
C SER A 27 -7.26 4.00 -18.48
N SER A 28 -7.18 4.30 -17.18
CA SER A 28 -6.84 5.62 -16.63
C SER A 28 -6.48 5.52 -15.14
N ARG A 29 -5.84 6.56 -14.61
CA ARG A 29 -5.54 6.68 -13.17
C ARG A 29 -6.81 6.58 -12.32
N SER A 30 -7.91 7.19 -12.77
CA SER A 30 -9.19 7.14 -12.05
C SER A 30 -9.77 5.73 -11.96
N HIS A 31 -9.65 4.92 -13.03
CA HIS A 31 -10.07 3.53 -13.00
C HIS A 31 -9.23 2.70 -12.03
N ALA A 32 -7.91 2.92 -12.02
CA ALA A 32 -7.02 2.27 -11.07
C ALA A 32 -7.40 2.62 -9.62
N LEU A 33 -7.59 3.91 -9.32
CA LEU A 33 -7.99 4.38 -8.00
C LEU A 33 -9.36 3.82 -7.57
N GLU A 34 -10.35 3.80 -8.48
CA GLU A 34 -11.66 3.24 -8.18
C GLU A 34 -11.58 1.73 -7.90
N PHE A 35 -10.76 1.00 -8.67
CA PHE A 35 -10.47 -0.41 -8.42
C PHE A 35 -9.87 -0.60 -7.03
N PHE A 36 -8.83 0.15 -6.67
CA PHE A 36 -8.20 0.03 -5.35
C PHE A 36 -9.15 0.39 -4.23
N VAL A 37 -9.92 1.47 -4.33
CA VAL A 37 -10.91 1.85 -3.32
C VAL A 37 -11.95 0.74 -3.11
N LYS A 38 -12.45 0.12 -4.19
CA LYS A 38 -13.39 -1.01 -4.09
C LYS A 38 -12.75 -2.26 -3.49
N GLN A 39 -11.51 -2.57 -3.85
CA GLN A 39 -10.79 -3.69 -3.24
C GLN A 39 -10.55 -3.42 -1.75
N PHE A 40 -10.11 -2.21 -1.38
CA PHE A 40 -9.85 -1.81 0.01
C PHE A 40 -11.09 -1.85 0.89
N SER A 41 -12.22 -1.36 0.39
CA SER A 41 -13.48 -1.42 1.14
C SER A 41 -13.96 -2.86 1.36
N SER A 42 -13.68 -3.77 0.43
CA SER A 42 -14.07 -5.18 0.53
C SER A 42 -13.11 -6.05 1.36
N LEU A 43 -11.83 -5.67 1.45
CA LEU A 43 -10.77 -6.47 2.09
C LEU A 43 -10.36 -5.95 3.49
N GLY A 44 -10.95 -4.85 3.97
CA GLY A 44 -10.58 -4.26 5.27
C GLY A 44 -9.15 -3.71 5.30
N ILE A 45 -8.61 -3.35 4.14
CA ILE A 45 -7.27 -2.77 3.97
C ILE A 45 -7.30 -1.33 4.45
N LYS A 46 -6.48 -1.01 5.46
CA LYS A 46 -6.42 0.31 6.11
C LYS A 46 -5.31 1.20 5.54
N LYS A 47 -4.27 0.60 4.97
CA LYS A 47 -3.09 1.30 4.45
C LYS A 47 -2.52 0.57 3.24
N MET A 48 -2.06 1.33 2.26
CA MET A 48 -1.27 0.86 1.14
C MET A 48 0.12 1.50 1.26
N VAL A 49 1.17 0.71 1.04
CA VAL A 49 2.56 1.19 1.03
C VAL A 49 3.19 0.76 -0.28
N LEU A 50 3.90 1.67 -0.95
CA LEU A 50 4.68 1.34 -2.13
C LEU A 50 6.03 0.77 -1.68
N MET A 51 6.33 -0.47 -2.06
CA MET A 51 7.60 -1.12 -1.75
C MET A 51 8.55 -0.99 -2.94
N LEU A 52 9.70 -0.36 -2.70
CA LEU A 52 10.80 -0.30 -3.66
C LEU A 52 11.71 -1.52 -3.49
N TRP A 53 11.78 -2.34 -4.52
CA TRP A 53 12.67 -3.49 -4.64
C TRP A 53 14.05 -3.07 -5.19
N SER A 54 15.06 -3.92 -5.00
CA SER A 54 16.47 -3.62 -5.35
C SER A 54 16.74 -3.37 -6.84
N GLN A 55 15.77 -3.66 -7.73
CA GLN A 55 15.90 -3.46 -9.18
C GLN A 55 15.12 -2.23 -9.70
N GLY A 56 14.69 -1.32 -8.82
CA GLY A 56 13.86 -0.18 -9.22
C GLY A 56 12.42 -0.58 -9.57
N GLU A 57 12.03 -1.80 -9.21
CA GLU A 57 10.66 -2.27 -9.29
C GLU A 57 9.91 -1.78 -8.05
N ALA A 58 8.74 -1.18 -8.25
CA ALA A 58 7.88 -0.69 -7.19
C ALA A 58 6.57 -1.48 -7.22
N GLU A 59 6.20 -2.10 -6.10
CA GLU A 59 4.94 -2.83 -5.98
C GLU A 59 4.09 -2.29 -4.81
N PRO A 60 2.78 -2.09 -5.03
CA PRO A 60 1.89 -1.73 -3.94
C PRO A 60 1.68 -2.95 -3.04
N VAL A 61 1.95 -2.79 -1.75
CA VAL A 61 1.64 -3.78 -0.73
C VAL A 61 0.47 -3.30 0.10
N PHE A 62 -0.52 -4.17 0.22
CA PHE A 62 -1.76 -3.90 0.91
C PHE A 62 -1.69 -4.43 2.33
N ILE A 63 -1.95 -3.57 3.31
CA ILE A 63 -1.83 -3.89 4.73
C ILE A 63 -3.23 -3.96 5.33
N SER A 64 -3.59 -5.15 5.84
CA SER A 64 -4.87 -5.39 6.49
C SER A 64 -4.91 -4.79 7.91
N SER A 65 -6.09 -4.80 8.52
CA SER A 65 -6.26 -4.31 9.89
C SER A 65 -5.47 -5.13 10.92
N SER A 66 -5.32 -6.45 10.71
CA SER A 66 -4.50 -7.32 11.56
C SER A 66 -3.01 -7.04 11.40
N ASP A 67 -2.55 -6.80 10.17
CA ASP A 67 -1.13 -6.50 9.89
C ASP A 67 -0.67 -5.21 10.54
N MET A 68 -1.56 -4.21 10.63
CA MET A 68 -1.27 -2.96 11.34
C MET A 68 -0.98 -3.18 12.84
N GLY A 69 -1.61 -4.18 13.45
CA GLY A 69 -1.32 -4.58 14.84
C GLY A 69 0.10 -5.10 15.00
N ALA A 70 0.52 -6.02 14.11
CA ALA A 70 1.87 -6.57 14.10
C ALA A 70 2.93 -5.48 13.85
N ILE A 71 2.66 -4.56 12.90
CA ILE A 71 3.56 -3.43 12.60
C ILE A 71 3.72 -2.50 13.79
N ASP A 72 2.63 -2.15 14.48
CA ASP A 72 2.67 -1.26 15.64
C ASP A 72 3.44 -1.90 16.82
N SER A 73 3.23 -3.19 17.06
CA SER A 73 3.96 -3.95 18.08
C SER A 73 5.45 -4.01 17.76
N PHE A 74 5.82 -4.33 16.52
CA PHE A 74 7.21 -4.40 16.08
C PHE A 74 7.91 -3.03 16.14
N ALA A 75 7.23 -1.96 15.70
CA ALA A 75 7.77 -0.60 15.75
C ALA A 75 8.10 -0.17 17.18
N LYS A 76 7.20 -0.46 18.13
CA LYS A 76 7.41 -0.18 19.56
C LYS A 76 8.55 -1.00 20.14
N ALA A 77 8.59 -2.30 19.87
CA ALA A 77 9.61 -3.20 20.41
C ALA A 77 11.03 -2.84 19.94
N ASN A 78 11.15 -2.31 18.71
CA ASN A 78 12.44 -1.97 18.10
C ASN A 78 12.76 -0.47 18.14
N ASN A 79 11.86 0.37 18.69
CA ASN A 79 11.99 1.82 18.74
C ASN A 79 12.30 2.47 17.37
N ILE A 80 11.58 2.04 16.34
CA ILE A 80 11.69 2.55 14.96
C ILE A 80 10.37 3.17 14.48
N SER A 81 10.42 3.86 13.34
CA SER A 81 9.20 4.42 12.75
C SER A 81 8.27 3.32 12.24
N ARG A 82 6.96 3.62 12.19
CA ARG A 82 5.95 2.69 11.66
C ARG A 82 6.22 2.31 10.20
N ASP A 83 6.70 3.25 9.39
CA ASP A 83 6.98 2.99 7.98
C ASP A 83 8.21 2.07 7.81
N GLU A 84 9.24 2.27 8.63
CA GLU A 84 10.41 1.41 8.66
C GLU A 84 10.06 -0.01 9.14
N ALA A 85 9.23 -0.13 10.18
CA ALA A 85 8.70 -1.41 10.65
C ALA A 85 7.89 -2.14 9.56
N ALA A 86 7.03 -1.41 8.84
CA ALA A 86 6.26 -1.97 7.73
C ALA A 86 7.17 -2.53 6.63
N GLN A 87 8.20 -1.77 6.21
CA GLN A 87 9.14 -2.26 5.19
C GLN A 87 9.89 -3.52 5.62
N ILE A 88 10.31 -3.59 6.89
CA ILE A 88 11.02 -4.76 7.43
C ILE A 88 10.10 -5.99 7.47
N LEU A 89 8.89 -5.85 8.02
CA LEU A 89 7.95 -6.95 8.15
C LEU A 89 7.44 -7.44 6.80
N ILE A 90 7.19 -6.54 5.84
CA ILE A 90 6.82 -6.92 4.48
C ILE A 90 7.93 -7.76 3.83
N ARG A 91 9.20 -7.35 3.98
CA ARG A 91 10.35 -8.11 3.43
C ARG A 91 10.56 -9.47 4.11
N LYS A 92 10.18 -9.60 5.38
CA LYS A 92 10.25 -10.87 6.12
C LYS A 92 9.08 -11.81 5.82
N GLY A 93 8.04 -11.32 5.11
CA GLY A 93 6.71 -11.94 5.12
C GLY A 93 6.08 -11.70 6.48
N ILE A 94 4.99 -10.93 6.54
CA ILE A 94 4.37 -10.52 7.80
C ILE A 94 4.02 -11.76 8.63
N THR A 95 4.79 -12.03 9.68
CA THR A 95 4.52 -13.07 10.67
C THR A 95 4.38 -12.40 12.03
N ASP A 96 3.22 -12.61 12.63
CA ASP A 96 2.94 -12.25 14.02
C ASP A 96 3.70 -13.27 14.89
N GLU A 97 4.92 -12.93 15.30
CA GLU A 97 5.60 -13.66 16.38
C GLU A 97 4.97 -13.16 17.70
N ALA A 98 3.80 -13.71 18.00
CA ALA A 98 3.18 -13.65 19.32
C ALA A 98 3.99 -14.48 20.34
#